data_AF-A0A7J3VMH4-F1
#
_entry.id   AF-A0A7J3VMH4-F1
#
_cell.length_a   1.000
_cell.length_b   1.000
_cell.length_c   1.000
_cell.angle_alpha   90.00
_cell.angle_beta   90.00
_cell.angle_gamma   90.00
#
_symmetry.space_group_name_H-M   'P 1'
#
loop_
_entity.id
_entity.type
_entity.pdbx_description
1 polymer ?
#
loop_
_entity_poly.entity_id
_entity_poly.type
_entity_poly.pdbx_seq_one_letter_code
_entity_poly.pdbx_strand_id
1 'polypeptide(L)' 'MNSSNNKDEKKRVIVTSALPYANGEIHLGHVASTYLPADIMTRYLRLKGY' A
#
# COMPACT_ATOMS: atom_id res chain seq x y z
N MET A 1 11.71 -35.96 -8.65
CA MET A 1 12.33 -34.84 -7.88
C MET A 1 12.38 -33.62 -8.79
N ASN A 2 11.81 -32.49 -8.37
CA ASN A 2 12.32 -31.13 -8.61
C ASN A 2 11.31 -30.13 -8.03
N SER A 3 11.42 -29.92 -6.71
CA SER A 3 10.75 -28.81 -6.03
C SER A 3 11.75 -27.65 -5.98
N SER A 4 11.73 -26.80 -7.00
CA SER A 4 12.37 -25.49 -6.97
C SER A 4 11.54 -24.58 -6.06
N ASN A 5 11.70 -24.80 -4.75
CA ASN A 5 11.19 -23.93 -3.70
C ASN A 5 11.96 -22.60 -3.74
N ASN A 6 11.49 -21.67 -4.57
CA ASN A 6 11.95 -20.29 -4.54
C ASN A 6 11.30 -19.59 -3.33
N LYS A 7 11.83 -19.84 -2.14
CA LYS A 7 11.28 -19.37 -0.85
C LYS A 7 11.61 -17.91 -0.53
N ASP A 8 12.41 -17.25 -1.37
CA ASP A 8 12.88 -15.88 -1.15
C ASP A 8 12.38 -14.89 -2.21
N GLU A 9 11.26 -15.19 -2.88
CA GLU A 9 10.61 -14.20 -3.74
C GLU A 9 9.89 -13.17 -2.85
N LYS A 10 10.52 -12.01 -2.62
CA LYS A 10 9.87 -10.86 -1.99
C LYS A 10 8.54 -10.60 -2.69
N LYS A 11 7.44 -10.87 -2.00
CA LYS A 11 6.09 -10.68 -2.53
C LYS A 11 5.88 -9.19 -2.75
N ARG A 12 5.90 -8.76 -4.02
CA ARG A 12 5.65 -7.37 -4.38
C ARG A 12 4.21 -7.01 -4.03
N VAL A 13 4.04 -5.92 -3.28
CA VAL A 13 2.71 -5.40 -2.93
C VAL A 13 2.54 -4.01 -3.53
N ILE A 14 1.42 -3.78 -4.20
CA ILE A 14 1.02 -2.47 -4.71
C ILE A 14 -0.07 -1.95 -3.78
N VAL A 15 0.19 -0.80 -3.14
CA VAL A 15 -0.79 -0.09 -2.32
C VAL A 15 -1.26 1.13 -3.12
N THR A 16 -2.57 1.27 -3.30
CA THR A 16 -3.19 2.42 -3.97
C THR A 16 -4.13 3.15 -3.02
N SER A 17 -4.26 4.45 -3.20
CA SER A 17 -5.29 5.27 -2.54
C SER A 17 -6.36 5.66 -3.57
N ALA A 18 -7.55 6.02 -3.10
CA ALA A 18 -8.56 6.56 -3.99
C ALA A 18 -8.07 7.89 -4.57
N LEU A 19 -8.27 8.08 -5.88
CA LEU A 19 -7.88 9.30 -6.56
C LEU A 19 -8.81 10.44 -6.11
N PRO A 20 -8.27 11.60 -5.70
CA PRO A 20 -9.10 12.75 -5.38
C PRO A 20 -9.73 13.27 -6.67
N TYR A 21 -11.00 13.69 -6.59
CA TYR A 21 -11.61 14.41 -7.70
C TYR A 21 -10.95 15.79 -7.85
N ALA A 22 -10.53 16.12 -9.08
CA ALA A 22 -9.69 17.29 -9.33
C ALA A 22 -10.35 18.64 -9.01
N ASN A 23 -11.70 18.71 -9.02
CA ASN A 23 -12.44 19.96 -8.86
C ASN A 23 -13.05 20.13 -7.45
N GLY A 24 -12.66 19.30 -6.48
CA GLY A 24 -13.14 19.39 -5.10
C GLY A 24 -11.99 19.60 -4.12
N GLU A 25 -12.21 20.42 -3.09
CA GLU A 25 -11.19 20.63 -2.05
C GLU A 25 -10.92 19.36 -1.25
N ILE A 26 -9.64 19.09 -0.98
CA ILE A 26 -9.24 17.96 -0.13
C ILE A 26 -9.46 18.36 1.33
N HIS A 27 -10.59 17.92 1.91
CA HIS A 27 -10.85 18.10 3.33
C HIS A 27 -10.23 16.97 4.19
N LEU A 28 -10.14 17.20 5.51
CA LEU A 28 -9.52 16.28 6.47
C LEU A 28 -10.09 14.85 6.42
N GLY A 29 -11.39 14.73 6.11
CA GLY A 29 -12.02 13.43 5.89
C GLY A 29 -11.36 12.59 4.79
N HIS A 30 -10.89 13.18 3.68
CA HIS A 30 -10.19 12.46 2.61
C HIS A 30 -8.82 11.95 3.08
N VAL A 31 -8.13 12.75 3.89
CA VAL A 31 -6.83 12.38 4.47
C VAL A 31 -6.99 11.22 5.47
N ALA A 32 -7.93 11.35 6.40
CA ALA A 32 -8.17 10.35 7.44
C ALA A 32 -8.66 9.01 6.86
N SER A 33 -9.52 9.05 5.84
CA SER A 33 -10.11 7.84 5.24
C SER A 33 -9.23 7.17 4.19
N THR A 34 -8.45 7.94 3.42
CA THR A 34 -7.84 7.43 2.18
C THR A 34 -6.32 7.42 2.24
N TYR A 35 -5.69 8.56 2.56
CA TYR A 35 -4.23 8.69 2.47
C TYR A 35 -3.51 8.18 3.71
N LEU A 36 -4.01 8.49 4.90
CA LEU A 36 -3.42 8.07 6.16
C LEU A 36 -3.34 6.54 6.30
N PRO A 37 -4.44 5.77 6.11
CA PRO A 37 -4.37 4.31 6.18
C PRO A 37 -3.49 3.71 5.08
N ALA A 38 -3.47 4.28 3.87
CA ALA A 38 -2.59 3.82 2.78
C ALA A 38 -1.10 4.02 3.11
N ASP A 39 -0.74 5.15 3.72
CA ASP A 39 0.64 5.41 4.17
C ASP A 39 1.06 4.47 5.30
N ILE A 40 0.20 4.28 6.31
CA ILE A 40 0.44 3.34 7.42
C ILE A 40 0.69 1.93 6.88
N MET A 41 -0.16 1.46 5.95
CA MET A 41 -0.02 0.13 5.36
C MET A 41 1.29 0.00 4.57
N THR A 42 1.64 1.02 3.79
CA THR A 42 2.89 1.03 3.02
C THR A 42 4.11 0.97 3.94
N ARG A 43 4.13 1.72 5.04
CA ARG A 43 5.21 1.68 6.04
C ARG A 43 5.29 0.32 6.73
N TYR A 44 4.15 -0.23 7.14
CA TYR A 44 4.08 -1.55 7.76
C TYR A 44 4.65 -2.64 6.83
N LEU A 45 4.26 -2.65 5.56
CA LEU A 45 4.76 -3.60 4.57
C LEU A 45 6.27 -3.46 4.33
N ARG A 46 6.78 -2.22 4.24
CA ARG A 46 8.22 -1.95 4.09
C ARG A 46 9.03 -2.45 5.29
N LEU A 47 8.52 -2.27 6.51
CA LEU A 47 9.15 -2.81 7.73
C LEU A 47 9.11 -4.33 7.78
N LYS A 48 8.06 -4.96 7.24
CA LYS A 48 7.91 -6.42 7.18
C LYS A 48 8.70 -7.06 6.01
N GLY A 49 9.36 -6.26 5.17
CA GLY A 49 10.26 -6.74 4.12
C GLY A 49 9.58 -7.18 2.82
N TYR A 50 8.36 -6.69 2.56
CA TYR A 50 7.68 -6.85 1.27
C TYR A 50 8.31 -5.97 0.18
#